data_AF-A0A7G5GZM3-F1
#
_entry.id   AF-A0A7G5GZM3-F1
#
_cell.length_a   1.000
_cell.length_b   1.000
_cell.length_c   1.000
_cell.angle_alpha   90.00
_cell.angle_beta   90.00
_cell.angle_gamma   90.00
#
_symmetry.space_group_name_H-M   'P 1'
#
loop_
_entity.id
_entity.type
_entity.pdbx_description
1 polymer ?
#
loop_
_entity_poly.entity_id
_entity_poly.type
_entity_poly.pdbx_seq_one_letter_code
_entity_poly.pdbx_strand_id
1 'polypeptide(L)' 'MEKDPRNMTDQELVIWQKQCAESARTYLFSINQPLVYIREDGHTVAEYKDGNVLVVR' A
#
# COMPACT_ATOMS: atom_id res chain seq x y z
N MET A 1 -5.70 9.24 12.30
CA MET A 1 -4.98 8.95 13.55
C MET A 1 -3.95 10.04 13.76
N GLU A 2 -3.93 10.68 14.93
CA GLU A 2 -2.97 11.74 15.30
C GLU A 2 -1.83 11.24 16.20
N LYS A 3 -1.78 9.92 16.48
CA LYS A 3 -0.79 9.31 17.39
C LYS A 3 0.52 9.05 16.64
N ASP A 4 1.67 9.37 17.24
CA ASP A 4 2.99 9.04 16.68
C ASP A 4 3.15 7.51 16.59
N PRO A 5 3.51 6.94 15.42
CA PRO A 5 3.75 5.50 15.25
C PRO A 5 4.73 4.89 16.25
N ARG A 6 5.68 5.67 16.78
CA ARG A 6 6.65 5.23 17.81
C ARG A 6 6.00 4.93 19.16
N ASN A 7 4.79 5.44 19.40
CA ASN A 7 4.04 5.31 20.64
C ASN A 7 2.80 4.40 20.47
N MET A 8 2.70 3.69 19.35
CA MET A 8 1.64 2.72 19.10
C MET A 8 2.00 1.36 19.67
N THR A 9 1.01 0.63 20.16
CA THR A 9 1.13 -0.81 20.39
C THR A 9 1.24 -1.56 19.06
N ASP A 10 1.71 -2.81 19.08
CA ASP A 10 1.82 -3.63 17.87
C ASP A 10 0.48 -3.75 17.12
N GLN A 11 -0.63 -3.87 17.86
CA GLN A 11 -1.97 -3.95 17.28
C GLN A 11 -2.38 -2.64 16.60
N GLU A 12 -2.15 -1.50 17.26
CA GLU A 12 -2.41 -0.18 16.70
C GLU A 12 -1.55 0.07 15.46
N LEU A 13 -0.28 -0.34 15.50
CA LEU A 13 0.67 -0.16 14.41
C LEU A 13 0.24 -0.96 13.16
N VAL A 14 -0.21 -2.21 13.33
CA VAL A 14 -0.74 -3.03 12.23
C VAL A 14 -1.97 -2.37 11.59
N ILE A 15 -2.89 -1.84 12.40
CA ILE A 15 -4.09 -1.15 11.89
C ILE A 15 -3.67 0.12 11.14
N TRP A 16 -2.75 0.90 11.71
CA TRP A 16 -2.24 2.12 11.09
C TRP A 16 -1.55 1.83 9.74
N GLN A 17 -0.69 0.81 9.68
CA GLN A 17 -0.03 0.40 8.44
C GLN A 17 -1.04 0.02 7.35
N LYS A 18 -2.09 -0.74 7.70
CA LYS A 18 -3.18 -1.09 6.76
C LYS A 18 -3.89 0.17 6.25
N GLN A 19 -4.23 1.10 7.15
CA GLN A 19 -4.88 2.36 6.77
C GLN A 19 -3.99 3.22 5.85
N CYS A 20 -2.69 3.27 6.12
CA CYS A 20 -1.72 3.96 5.28
C CYS A 20 -1.63 3.33 3.88
N ALA A 21 -1.57 2.00 3.80
CA ALA A 21 -1.53 1.28 2.53
C ALA A 21 -2.79 1.54 1.69
N GLU A 22 -3.98 1.44 2.30
CA GLU A 22 -5.25 1.73 1.61
C GLU A 22 -5.35 3.19 1.17
N SER A 23 -4.87 4.12 1.99
CA SER A 23 -4.85 5.55 1.66
C SER A 23 -3.90 5.84 0.50
N ALA A 24 -2.71 5.25 0.51
CA ALA A 24 -1.73 5.37 -0.57
C ALA A 24 -2.28 4.78 -1.87
N ARG A 25 -2.87 3.57 -1.83
CA ARG A 25 -3.53 2.93 -2.96
C ARG A 25 -4.63 3.81 -3.56
N THR A 26 -5.51 4.31 -2.71
CA THR A 26 -6.63 5.18 -3.11
C THR A 26 -6.11 6.46 -3.77
N TYR A 27 -5.09 7.09 -3.18
CA TYR A 27 -4.49 8.30 -3.74
C TYR A 27 -3.85 8.05 -5.11
N LEU A 28 -2.98 7.03 -5.23
CA LEU A 28 -2.33 6.67 -6.49
C LEU A 28 -3.35 6.42 -7.59
N PHE A 29 -4.42 5.69 -7.28
CA PHE A 29 -5.48 5.38 -8.23
C PHE A 29 -6.30 6.61 -8.64
N SER A 30 -6.46 7.58 -7.73
CA SER A 30 -7.14 8.85 -8.05
C SER A 30 -6.38 9.68 -9.09
N ILE A 31 -5.06 9.53 -9.15
CA ILE A 31 -4.17 10.23 -10.11
C ILE A 31 -3.73 9.32 -11.27
N ASN A 32 -4.42 8.20 -11.48
CA ASN A 32 -4.12 7.18 -12.50
C ASN A 32 -2.68 6.63 -12.44
N GLN A 33 -2.08 6.62 -11.25
CA GLN A 33 -0.79 5.97 -11.01
C GLN A 33 -1.01 4.55 -10.46
N PRO A 34 -0.17 3.58 -10.84
CA PRO A 34 -0.22 2.25 -10.26
C PRO A 34 0.38 2.22 -8.84
N LEU A 35 -0.07 1.26 -8.04
CA LEU A 35 0.58 0.86 -6.81
C LEU A 35 1.69 -0.15 -7.15
N VAL A 36 2.94 0.17 -6.80
CA VAL A 36 4.09 -0.70 -7.07
C VAL A 36 4.55 -1.38 -5.78
N TYR A 37 4.69 -2.71 -5.81
CA TYR A 37 5.16 -3.50 -4.66
C TYR A 37 5.87 -4.78 -5.10
N ILE A 38 6.61 -5.39 -4.17
CA ILE A 38 7.23 -6.71 -4.37
C ILE A 38 6.26 -7.77 -3.86
N ARG A 39 5.93 -8.75 -4.70
CA ARG A 39 5.13 -9.92 -4.32
C ARG A 39 5.96 -10.91 -3.51
N GLU A 40 5.27 -11.85 -2.86
CA GLU A 40 5.93 -12.91 -2.08
C GLU A 40 6.86 -13.80 -2.92
N ASP A 41 6.62 -13.88 -4.23
CA ASP A 41 7.46 -14.61 -5.19
C ASP A 41 8.73 -13.82 -5.60
N GLY A 42 8.92 -12.61 -5.08
CA GLY A 42 10.07 -11.75 -5.34
C GLY A 42 9.91 -10.84 -6.56
N HIS A 43 8.82 -10.96 -7.34
CA HIS A 43 8.60 -10.09 -8.50
C HIS A 43 8.10 -8.72 -8.09
N THR A 44 8.58 -7.69 -8.77
CA THR A 44 8.05 -6.33 -8.66
C THR A 44 6.84 -6.20 -9.57
N VAL A 45 5.70 -5.79 -9.02
CA VAL A 45 4.45 -5.63 -9.77
C VAL A 45 3.89 -4.22 -9.66
N ALA A 46 3.19 -3.80 -10.71
CA ALA A 46 2.40 -2.59 -10.76
C ALA A 46 0.91 -2.97 -10.83
N GLU A 47 0.15 -2.61 -9.80
CA GLU A 47 -1.29 -2.79 -9.71
C GLU A 47 -2.01 -1.49 -10.08
N TYR A 48 -2.98 -1.57 -10.97
CA TYR A 48 -3.78 -0.44 -11.45
C TYR A 48 -5.18 -0.43 -10.83
N LYS A 49 -5.86 0.72 -10.96
CA LYS A 49 -7.21 0.94 -10.40
C LYS A 49 -8.26 -0.06 -10.88
N ASP A 50 -8.11 -0.55 -12.10
CA ASP A 50 -9.00 -1.54 -12.72
C ASP A 50 -8.73 -2.98 -12.25
N GLY A 51 -7.75 -3.19 -11.38
CA GLY A 51 -7.33 -4.49 -10.88
C GLY A 51 -6.32 -5.20 -11.77
N ASN A 52 -5.86 -4.58 -12.87
CA ASN A 52 -4.79 -5.13 -13.67
C ASN A 52 -3.47 -5.10 -12.88
N VAL A 53 -2.74 -6.21 -12.90
CA VAL A 53 -1.43 -6.32 -12.28
C VAL A 53 -0.39 -6.73 -13.32
N LEU A 54 0.62 -5.90 -13.51
CA LEU A 54 1.71 -6.13 -14.44
C LEU A 54 2.99 -6.46 -13.68
N VAL A 55 3.71 -7.50 -14.11
CA VAL A 55 5.06 -7.77 -13.63
C VAL A 55 6.01 -6.80 -14.33
N VAL A 56 6.76 -6.03 -13.55
CA VAL A 56 7.69 -5.00 -14.03
C VAL A 56 9.13 -5.50 -13.96
N ARG A 57 9.46 -6.36 -12.99
CA ARG A 57 10.80 -6.94 -12.82
C ARG A 57 10.76 -8.25 -12.06
#